data_AF-A0A967WRQ3-F1
#
_entry.id   AF-A0A967WRQ3-F1
#
_cell.length_a   1.000
_cell.length_b   1.000
_cell.length_c   1.000
_cell.angle_alpha   90.00
_cell.angle_beta   90.00
_cell.angle_gamma   90.00
#
_symmetry.space_group_name_H-M   'P 1'
#
loop_
_entity.id
_entity.type
_entity.pdbx_description
1 polymer ?
#
loop_
_entity_poly.entity_id
_entity_poly.type
_entity_poly.pdbx_seq_one_letter_code
_entity_poly.pdbx_strand_id
1 'polypeptide(L)' 'RPQAWLARARDELERQEALEEGRITWERDGKEMVRIPAGVFQYGDKKEKVELPEFWIDKTPVTNDEYARFVADTGHR' A
#
# COMPACT_ATOMS: atom_id res chain seq x y z
N ARG A 1 8.04 25.56 20.80
CA ARG A 1 6.67 25.29 21.31
C ARG A 1 6.60 23.82 21.72
N PRO A 2 6.34 23.50 23.00
CA PRO A 2 6.39 22.13 23.55
C PRO A 2 5.36 21.13 22.99
N GLN A 3 4.59 21.50 21.97
CA GLN A 3 3.48 20.72 21.43
C GLN A 3 3.88 19.87 20.20
N ALA A 4 5.01 20.19 19.57
CA ALA A 4 5.40 19.60 18.27
C ALA A 4 5.88 18.15 18.39
N TRP A 5 6.40 17.74 19.56
CA TRP A 5 6.82 16.36 19.79
C TRP A 5 5.63 15.42 20.04
N LEU A 6 4.53 15.92 20.62
CA LEU A 6 3.30 15.15 20.83
C LEU A 6 2.59 14.83 19.51
N ALA A 7 2.57 15.76 18.55
CA ALA A 7 1.99 15.52 17.23
C ALA A 7 2.76 14.44 16.47
N ARG A 8 4.10 14.53 16.45
CA ARG A 8 4.97 13.53 15.81
C ARG A 8 4.83 12.14 16.46
N ALA A 9 4.77 12.08 17.79
CA ALA A 9 4.59 10.82 18.51
C ALA A 9 3.23 10.17 18.22
N ARG A 10 2.17 10.96 18.02
CA ARG A 10 0.85 10.46 17.62
C ARG A 10 0.85 9.94 16.18
N ASP A 11 1.39 10.70 15.24
CA ASP A 11 1.49 10.28 13.84
C ASP A 11 2.32 8.98 13.72
N GLU A 12 3.36 8.84 14.55
CA GLU A 12 4.19 7.63 14.61
C GLU A 12 3.43 6.43 15.18
N LEU A 13 2.57 6.64 16.18
CA LEU A 13 1.74 5.59 16.76
C LEU A 13 0.65 5.13 15.79
N GLU A 14 -0.03 6.07 15.11
CA GLU A 14 -1.02 5.76 14.08
C GLU A 14 -0.38 5.03 12.89
N ARG A 15 0.85 5.41 12.50
CA ARG A 15 1.63 4.68 11.48
C ARG A 15 1.97 3.26 11.95
N GLN A 16 2.31 3.07 13.22
CA GLN A 16 2.59 1.74 13.79
C GLN A 16 1.34 0.86 13.83
N GLU A 17 0.20 1.38 14.30
CA GLU A 17 -1.07 0.64 14.30
C GLU A 17 -1.52 0.29 12.88
N ALA A 18 -1.42 1.21 11.92
CA ALA A 18 -1.75 0.93 10.52
C ALA A 18 -0.84 -0.16 9.92
N LEU A 19 0.46 -0.17 10.26
CA LEU A 19 1.38 -1.25 9.88
C LEU A 19 0.97 -2.61 10.46
N GLU A 20 0.52 -2.64 11.72
CA GLU A 20 -0.01 -3.84 12.37
C GLU A 20 -1.33 -4.31 11.72
N GLU A 21 -2.18 -3.39 11.31
CA GLU A 21 -3.40 -3.65 10.54
C GLU A 21 -3.13 -4.00 9.07
N GLY A 22 -1.88 -3.95 8.63
CA GLY A 22 -1.49 -4.24 7.25
C GLY A 22 -1.99 -3.20 6.25
N ARG A 23 -2.07 -1.92 6.65
CA ARG A 23 -2.45 -0.80 5.79
C ARG A 23 -1.40 0.31 5.86
N ILE A 24 -0.95 0.79 4.70
CA ILE A 24 -0.05 1.94 4.63
C ILE A 24 -0.53 2.92 3.58
N THR A 25 -0.12 4.18 3.73
CA THR A 25 -0.16 5.15 2.64
C THR A 25 1.24 5.22 2.03
N TRP A 26 1.37 4.91 0.75
CA TRP A 26 2.64 4.92 0.06
C TRP A 26 3.17 6.34 -0.12
N GLU A 27 4.41 6.59 0.31
CA GLU A 27 4.97 7.95 0.36
C GLU A 27 5.17 8.58 -1.04
N ARG A 28 5.26 7.75 -2.09
CA ARG A 28 5.53 8.22 -3.46
C ARG A 28 4.32 8.91 -4.12
N ASP A 29 3.13 8.34 -3.93
CA ASP A 29 1.92 8.76 -4.64
C ASP A 29 0.72 8.99 -3.71
N GLY A 30 0.87 8.75 -2.41
CA GLY A 30 -0.17 8.92 -1.40
C GLY A 30 -1.21 7.80 -1.41
N LYS A 31 -0.88 6.65 -2.00
CA LYS A 31 -1.85 5.59 -2.24
C LYS A 31 -1.98 4.61 -1.09
N GLU A 32 -3.21 4.26 -0.72
CA GLU A 32 -3.46 3.19 0.24
C GLU A 32 -3.03 1.83 -0.32
N MET A 33 -2.13 1.15 0.39
CA MET A 33 -1.70 -0.22 0.13
C MET A 33 -2.12 -1.15 1.26
N VAL A 34 -2.38 -2.41 0.92
CA VAL A 34 -2.75 -3.48 1.84
C VAL A 34 -1.68 -4.56 1.83
N ARG A 35 -1.32 -5.06 3.01
CA ARG A 35 -0.40 -6.17 3.21
C ARG A 35 -1.13 -7.49 3.01
N ILE A 36 -0.60 -8.33 2.14
CA ILE A 36 -1.06 -9.70 1.92
C ILE A 36 -0.03 -10.63 2.56
N PRO A 37 -0.38 -11.37 3.63
CA PRO A 37 0.56 -12.26 4.31
C PRO A 37 0.97 -13.42 3.40
N ALA A 38 2.17 -13.97 3.65
CA ALA A 38 2.63 -15.17 2.97
C ALA A 38 1.67 -16.35 3.24
N GLY A 39 1.47 -17.21 2.25
CA GLY A 39 0.63 -18.38 2.43
C GLY A 39 0.26 -19.11 1.14
N VAL A 40 -0.51 -20.19 1.32
CA VAL A 40 -1.00 -21.05 0.25
C VAL A 40 -2.46 -20.74 -0.03
N PHE A 41 -2.84 -20.63 -1.30
CA PHE A 41 -4.22 -20.47 -1.75
C PHE A 41 -4.53 -21.31 -3.00
N GLN A 42 -5.80 -21.36 -3.40
CA GLN A 42 -6.26 -22.09 -4.58
C GLN A 42 -6.43 -21.13 -5.76
N TYR A 43 -5.63 -21.32 -6.81
CA TYR A 43 -5.60 -20.47 -8.01
C TYR A 43 -6.38 -21.08 -9.18
N GLY A 44 -7.13 -20.23 -9.89
CA GLY A 44 -7.85 -20.57 -11.11
C GLY A 44 -8.98 -21.59 -10.93
N ASP A 45 -9.64 -21.94 -12.04
CA ASP A 45 -10.79 -22.86 -12.05
C ASP A 45 -10.43 -24.27 -11.56
N LYS A 46 -9.17 -24.67 -11.77
CA LYS A 46 -8.64 -25.98 -11.34
C LYS A 46 -8.24 -26.02 -9.86
N LYS A 47 -8.33 -24.89 -9.14
CA LYS A 47 -7.97 -24.77 -7.71
C LYS A 47 -6.56 -25.26 -7.41
N GLU A 48 -5.62 -24.93 -8.29
CA GLU A 48 -4.22 -25.32 -8.12
C GLU A 48 -3.65 -24.64 -6.86
N LYS A 49 -2.95 -25.41 -6.02
CA LYS A 49 -2.34 -24.86 -4.81
C LYS A 49 -1.11 -24.05 -5.18
N VAL A 50 -1.14 -22.75 -4.89
CA VAL A 50 -0.02 -21.82 -5.12
C VAL A 50 0.39 -21.22 -3.79
N GLU A 51 1.70 -21.17 -3.54
CA GLU A 51 2.30 -20.51 -2.38
C GLU A 51 2.92 -19.18 -2.84
N LEU A 52 2.62 -18.11 -2.11
CA LEU A 52 3.21 -16.79 -2.35
C LEU A 52 3.88 -16.26 -1.08
N PRO A 53 5.02 -15.54 -1.22
CA PRO A 53 5.57 -14.76 -0.12
C PRO A 53 4.64 -13.60 0.22
N GLU A 54 4.93 -12.93 1.33
CA GLU A 54 4.24 -11.69 1.70
C GLU A 54 4.52 -10.57 0.68
N PHE A 55 3.50 -9.77 0.36
CA PHE A 55 3.63 -8.60 -0.50
C PHE A 55 2.62 -7.52 -0.15
N TRP A 56 2.83 -6.32 -0.70
CA TRP A 56 1.89 -5.20 -0.60
C TRP A 56 1.25 -4.96 -1.96
N ILE A 57 -0.04 -4.64 -1.97
CA ILE A 57 -0.78 -4.30 -3.18
C ILE A 57 -1.67 -3.08 -2.94
N ASP A 58 -1.83 -2.29 -3.99
CA ASP A 58 -2.76 -1.18 -4.05
C ASP A 58 -4.20 -1.60 -3.70
N LYS A 59 -4.83 -0.87 -2.78
CA LYS A 59 -6.23 -1.11 -2.38
C LYS A 59 -7.24 -0.87 -3.50
N THR A 60 -6.92 0.07 -4.39
CA THR A 60 -7.76 0.50 -5.52
C THR A 60 -6.99 0.41 -6.84
N PRO A 61 -7.66 0.24 -7.99
CA PRO A 61 -6.99 0.36 -9.28
C PRO A 61 -6.32 1.73 -9.48
N VAL A 62 -5.30 1.78 -10.34
CA VAL A 62 -4.72 3.04 -10.80
C VAL A 62 -5.78 3.84 -11.56
N THR A 63 -6.00 5.08 -11.13
CA THR A 63 -6.95 6.02 -11.72
C THR A 63 -6.38 6.70 -12.96
N ASN A 64 -7.26 7.26 -13.80
CA ASN A 64 -6.85 8.03 -14.97
C ASN A 64 -6.00 9.25 -14.59
N ASP A 65 -6.29 9.90 -13.46
CA ASP A 65 -5.53 11.07 -13.00
C ASP A 65 -4.12 10.68 -12.51
N GLU A 66 -3.96 9.52 -11.86
CA GLU A 66 -2.66 8.96 -11.52
C GLU A 66 -1.84 8.60 -12.77
N TYR A 67 -2.47 7.94 -13.74
CA TYR A 67 -1.81 7.61 -14.99
C TYR A 67 -1.44 8.86 -15.80
N ALA A 68 -2.30 9.88 -15.84
CA ALA A 68 -2.01 11.14 -16.50
C ALA A 68 -0.80 11.85 -15.88
N ARG A 69 -0.67 11.85 -14.54
CA ARG A 69 0.54 12.34 -13.84
C ARG A 69 1.78 11.55 -14.26
N PHE A 70 1.70 10.22 -14.27
CA PHE A 70 2.80 9.38 -14.72
C PHE A 70 3.24 9.69 -16.16
N VAL A 71 2.31 9.87 -17.09
CA VAL A 71 2.60 10.22 -18.49
C VAL A 71 3.27 11.59 -18.58
N ALA A 72 2.77 12.58 -17.82
CA ALA A 72 3.35 13.93 -17.78
C ALA A 72 4.79 13.92 -17.22
N ASP A 73 5.05 13.15 -16.17
CA ASP A 73 6.35 13.10 -15.49
C ASP A 73 7.41 12.29 -16.27
N THR A 74 6.99 11.26 -17.01
CA THR A 74 7.93 10.32 -17.67
C THR A 74 7.99 10.47 -19.19
N GLY A 75 7.03 11.16 -19.80
CA GLY A 75 6.91 11.27 -21.25
C GLY A 75 6.51 9.97 -21.95
N HIS A 76 5.92 9.02 -21.21
CA HIS A 76 5.46 7.72 -21.73
C HIS A 76 4.42 7.88 -22.86
N ARG A 77 4.49 7.02 -23.89
CA ARG A 77 3.62 7.04 -25.09
C ARG A 77 3.33 5.63 -25.59
#